data_AF-A0A2A5CIX4-F1
#
_entry.id   AF-A0A2A5CIX4-F1
#
_cell.length_a   1.000
_cell.length_b   1.000
_cell.length_c   1.000
_cell.angle_alpha   90.00
_cell.angle_beta   90.00
_cell.angle_gamma   90.00
#
_symmetry.space_group_name_H-M   'P 1'
#
loop_
_entity.id
_entity.type
_entity.pdbx_description
1 polymer ?
#
loop_
_entity_poly.entity_id
_entity_poly.type
_entity_poly.pdbx_seq_one_letter_code
_entity_poly.pdbx_strand_id
1 'polypeptide(L)'
;MEYELSFLFISLLIVSGILAGFINTIAGGGSMLTLPALMILGMPADIANGTNRVGILLQSIAGSRSFYKKGKLEPASIIPTLIPTLSGSLIGSLLASYLPVTFLKPALLVTMLGMALIMLVRPSVVAPPAGTPVYNLQERPIAWFGLFIAGLYGGFVQAGVGFILIAALAGGLRYDLVRANALKMAITVPVTVIALTVYVLRNQVQWIPGLVLAIGMVIGAMASVQFAIKVPQFVLKWVMFGMVLLVCLAAFFT
;
A
#
# COMPACT_ATOMS: atom_id res chain seq x y z
N MET A 1 2.10 18.98 17.47
CA MET A 1 3.03 18.02 18.08
C MET A 1 4.39 18.24 17.44
N GLU A 2 5.34 18.83 18.17
CA GLU A 2 6.75 18.78 17.79
C GLU A 2 7.25 17.38 18.15
N TYR A 3 7.61 16.58 17.14
CA TYR A 3 8.31 15.31 17.36
C TYR A 3 9.77 15.62 17.63
N GLU A 4 10.31 15.12 18.73
CA GLU A 4 11.75 15.08 18.93
C GLU A 4 12.36 14.14 17.89
N LEU A 5 13.06 14.71 16.91
CA LEU A 5 13.82 14.01 15.88
C LEU A 5 15.08 13.38 16.50
N SER A 6 14.87 12.46 17.43
CA SER A 6 15.95 11.66 17.99
C SER A 6 16.55 10.76 16.91
N PHE A 7 17.83 10.46 17.05
CA PHE A 7 18.52 9.51 16.18
C PHE A 7 17.80 8.15 16.12
N LEU A 8 17.24 7.71 17.24
CA LEU A 8 16.47 6.47 17.33
C LEU A 8 15.18 6.56 16.49
N PHE A 9 14.43 7.65 16.59
CA PHE A 9 13.20 7.86 15.83
C PHE A 9 13.45 7.81 14.31
N ILE A 10 14.47 8.54 13.85
CA ILE A 10 14.87 8.55 12.43
C ILE A 10 15.29 7.14 11.97
N SER A 11 16.10 6.46 12.77
CA SER A 11 16.59 5.11 12.45
C SER A 11 15.44 4.11 12.34
N LEU A 12 14.47 4.16 13.26
CA LEU A 12 13.27 3.30 13.22
C LEU A 12 12.43 3.56 11.97
N LEU A 13 12.23 4.81 11.58
CA LEU A 13 11.51 5.15 10.36
C LEU A 13 12.23 4.69 9.10
N ILE A 14 13.55 4.86 9.02
CA ILE A 14 14.33 4.41 7.86
C ILE A 14 14.29 2.88 7.75
N VAL A 15 14.55 2.15 8.83
CA VAL A 15 14.53 0.68 8.82
C VAL A 15 13.14 0.14 8.50
N SER A 16 12.10 0.68 9.14
CA SER A 16 10.71 0.33 8.84
C SER A 16 10.37 0.64 7.38
N GLY A 17 10.83 1.78 6.88
CA GLY A 17 10.69 2.19 5.50
C GLY A 17 11.34 1.22 4.53
N ILE A 18 12.59 0.80 4.76
CA ILE A 18 13.29 -0.17 3.90
C ILE A 18 12.53 -1.49 3.82
N LEU A 19 12.14 -2.06 4.98
CA LEU A 19 11.40 -3.31 5.03
C LEU A 19 10.04 -3.18 4.33
N ALA A 20 9.29 -2.12 4.66
CA ALA A 20 8.00 -1.87 4.05
C ALA A 20 8.10 -1.61 2.55
N GLY A 21 9.12 -0.88 2.10
CA GLY A 21 9.40 -0.61 0.71
C GLY A 21 9.60 -1.91 -0.05
N PHE A 22 10.49 -2.74 0.45
CA PHE A 22 10.78 -4.05 -0.13
C PHE A 22 9.51 -4.93 -0.22
N ILE A 23 8.76 -5.03 0.88
CA ILE A 23 7.54 -5.86 0.97
C ILE A 23 6.41 -5.31 0.09
N ASN A 24 6.22 -4.00 0.07
CA ASN A 24 5.16 -3.38 -0.71
C ASN A 24 5.39 -3.58 -2.21
N THR A 25 6.64 -3.54 -2.68
CA THR A 25 6.91 -3.75 -4.10
C THR A 25 6.62 -5.20 -4.53
N ILE A 26 6.98 -6.20 -3.71
CA ILE A 26 6.82 -7.63 -4.05
C ILE A 26 5.40 -8.16 -3.80
N ALA A 27 4.81 -7.81 -2.66
CA ALA A 27 3.58 -8.40 -2.17
C ALA A 27 2.43 -7.39 -2.02
N GLY A 28 2.72 -6.08 -1.92
CA GLY A 28 1.68 -5.05 -1.79
C GLY A 28 1.23 -4.75 -0.36
N GLY A 29 2.01 -5.18 0.62
CA GLY A 29 1.66 -5.12 2.04
C GLY A 29 2.45 -4.15 2.91
N GLY A 30 3.39 -3.37 2.38
CA GLY A 30 4.31 -2.61 3.24
C GLY A 30 3.64 -1.58 4.15
N SER A 31 2.48 -1.03 3.76
CA SER A 31 1.73 -0.14 4.67
C SER A 31 1.13 -0.83 5.90
N MET A 32 1.05 -2.17 5.90
CA MET A 32 0.75 -2.95 7.12
C MET A 32 1.91 -2.92 8.13
N LEU A 33 3.08 -2.38 7.75
CA LEU A 33 4.23 -2.17 8.63
C LEU A 33 4.36 -0.70 9.01
N THR A 34 4.29 0.20 8.03
CA THR A 34 4.55 1.62 8.26
C THR A 34 3.45 2.33 9.01
N LEU A 35 2.17 2.03 8.73
CA LEU A 35 1.06 2.69 9.42
C LEU A 35 1.05 2.31 10.92
N PRO A 36 1.18 1.02 11.30
CA PRO A 36 1.47 0.61 12.67
C PRO A 36 2.68 1.32 13.29
N ALA A 37 3.81 1.34 12.59
CA ALA A 37 5.04 1.97 13.10
C ALA A 37 4.84 3.46 13.41
N LEU A 38 4.17 4.21 12.52
CA LEU A 38 3.86 5.63 12.74
C LEU A 38 2.93 5.83 13.95
N MET A 39 1.93 4.97 14.13
CA MET A 39 1.03 5.02 15.29
C MET A 39 1.75 4.71 16.61
N ILE A 40 2.64 3.70 16.64
CA ILE A 40 3.48 3.40 17.82
C ILE A 40 4.37 4.59 18.16
N LEU A 41 4.88 5.27 17.14
CA LEU A 41 5.70 6.46 17.28
C LEU A 41 4.91 7.71 17.73
N GLY A 42 3.63 7.54 18.09
CA GLY A 42 2.80 8.56 18.73
C GLY A 42 1.94 9.38 17.78
N MET A 43 1.93 9.08 16.47
CA MET A 43 1.01 9.78 15.56
C MET A 43 -0.44 9.34 15.78
N PRO A 44 -1.39 10.30 15.84
CA PRO A 44 -2.80 10.01 15.71
C PRO A 44 -3.09 9.26 14.41
N ALA A 45 -4.13 8.41 14.42
CA ALA A 45 -4.39 7.47 13.32
C ALA A 45 -4.66 8.16 11.97
N ASP A 46 -5.33 9.30 11.96
CA ASP A 46 -5.57 10.12 10.77
C ASP A 46 -4.27 10.74 10.22
N ILE A 47 -3.42 11.26 11.10
CA ILE A 47 -2.11 11.82 10.76
C ILE A 47 -1.15 10.74 10.26
N ALA A 48 -1.11 9.58 10.92
CA ALA A 48 -0.29 8.43 10.51
C ALA A 48 -0.69 7.94 9.11
N ASN A 49 -2.00 7.84 8.86
CA ASN A 49 -2.54 7.42 7.58
C ASN A 49 -2.19 8.40 6.45
N GLY A 50 -2.35 9.71 6.67
CA GLY A 50 -1.94 10.74 5.71
C GLY A 50 -0.43 10.78 5.49
N THR A 51 0.36 10.73 6.56
CA THR A 51 1.84 10.80 6.53
C THR A 51 2.46 9.62 5.77
N ASN A 52 1.93 8.42 5.98
CA ASN A 52 2.36 7.21 5.25
C ASN A 52 2.28 7.35 3.73
N ARG A 53 1.35 8.17 3.21
CA ARG A 53 1.16 8.36 1.76
C ARG A 53 2.33 9.04 1.08
N VAL A 54 3.11 9.85 1.80
CA VAL A 54 4.35 10.46 1.27
C VAL A 54 5.33 9.37 0.86
N GLY A 55 5.56 8.40 1.75
CA GLY A 55 6.41 7.25 1.49
C GLY A 55 5.89 6.36 0.36
N ILE A 56 4.59 6.07 0.37
CA ILE A 56 3.96 5.26 -0.69
C ILE A 56 4.07 5.92 -2.06
N LEU A 57 3.88 7.24 -2.15
CA LEU A 57 3.97 7.97 -3.41
C LEU A 57 5.38 7.89 -3.99
N LEU A 58 6.40 8.29 -3.22
CA LEU A 58 7.78 8.30 -3.68
C LEU A 58 8.28 6.88 -3.99
N GLN A 59 7.92 5.91 -3.16
CA GLN A 59 8.21 4.50 -3.40
C GLN A 59 7.58 4.03 -4.72
N SER A 60 6.30 4.32 -4.96
CA SER A 60 5.58 3.84 -6.13
C SER A 60 6.11 4.47 -7.42
N ILE A 61 6.54 5.74 -7.36
CA ILE A 61 7.26 6.41 -8.46
C ILE A 61 8.58 5.67 -8.76
N ALA A 62 9.41 5.42 -7.74
CA ALA A 62 10.69 4.72 -7.92
C ALA A 62 10.50 3.29 -8.44
N GLY A 63 9.55 2.54 -7.86
CA GLY A 63 9.23 1.17 -8.24
C GLY A 63 8.67 1.06 -9.66
N SER A 64 7.67 1.88 -10.00
CA SER A 64 7.08 1.91 -11.34
C SER A 64 8.11 2.27 -12.41
N ARG A 65 8.97 3.27 -12.16
CA ARG A 65 10.07 3.62 -13.07
C ARG A 65 11.06 2.48 -13.25
N SER A 66 11.37 1.74 -12.18
CA SER A 66 12.26 0.58 -12.24
C SER A 66 11.66 -0.58 -13.06
N PHE A 67 10.37 -0.90 -12.86
CA PHE A 67 9.67 -1.89 -13.69
C PHE A 67 9.57 -1.48 -15.16
N TYR A 68 9.32 -0.19 -15.43
CA TYR A 68 9.28 0.35 -16.79
C TYR A 68 10.63 0.19 -17.50
N LYS A 69 11.74 0.59 -16.85
CA LYS A 69 13.11 0.43 -17.40
C LYS A 69 13.47 -1.04 -17.69
N LYS A 70 12.87 -2.00 -16.98
CA LYS A 70 13.07 -3.44 -17.18
C LYS A 70 12.09 -4.07 -18.18
N GLY A 71 11.26 -3.28 -18.86
CA GLY A 71 10.27 -3.77 -19.82
C GLY A 71 9.17 -4.64 -19.19
N LYS A 72 8.87 -4.44 -17.90
CA LYS A 72 7.85 -5.20 -17.15
C LYS A 72 6.54 -4.44 -16.94
N LEU A 73 6.49 -3.17 -17.34
CA LEU A 73 5.30 -2.33 -17.27
C LEU A 73 4.86 -1.96 -18.68
N GLU A 74 3.61 -2.29 -19.03
CA GLU A 74 2.99 -1.93 -20.29
C GLU A 74 2.12 -0.67 -20.10
N PRO A 75 2.50 0.51 -20.64
CA PRO A 75 1.79 1.77 -20.38
C PRO A 75 0.33 1.76 -20.85
N ALA A 76 0.02 1.04 -21.94
CA ALA A 76 -1.32 0.93 -22.48
C ALA A 76 -2.32 0.30 -21.49
N SER A 77 -1.84 -0.55 -20.58
CA SER A 77 -2.67 -1.18 -19.55
C SER A 77 -2.98 -0.25 -18.36
N ILE A 78 -2.33 0.92 -18.25
CA ILE A 78 -2.51 1.82 -17.11
C ILE A 78 -3.82 2.60 -17.25
N ILE A 79 -4.02 3.30 -18.37
CA ILE A 79 -5.14 4.25 -18.56
C ILE A 79 -6.51 3.62 -18.26
N PRO A 80 -6.84 2.40 -18.74
CA PRO A 80 -8.16 1.80 -18.47
C PRO A 80 -8.43 1.55 -16.98
N THR A 81 -7.38 1.36 -16.18
CA THR A 81 -7.48 1.08 -14.74
C THR A 81 -7.63 2.35 -13.89
N LEU A 82 -7.29 3.52 -14.44
CA LEU A 82 -7.27 4.78 -13.69
C LEU A 82 -8.67 5.26 -13.32
N ILE A 83 -9.63 5.24 -14.23
CA ILE A 83 -10.98 5.76 -13.96
C ILE A 83 -11.62 5.13 -12.71
N PRO A 84 -11.72 3.78 -12.57
CA PRO A 84 -12.28 3.18 -11.36
C PRO A 84 -11.42 3.43 -10.13
N THR A 85 -10.09 3.32 -10.24
CA THR A 85 -9.20 3.44 -9.07
C THR A 85 -9.13 4.86 -8.52
N LEU A 86 -9.12 5.87 -9.39
CA LEU A 86 -9.06 7.28 -8.99
C LEU A 86 -10.38 7.76 -8.39
N SER A 87 -11.52 7.38 -8.98
CA SER A 87 -12.84 7.68 -8.41
C SER A 87 -13.00 7.04 -7.04
N GLY A 88 -12.63 5.76 -6.89
CA GLY A 88 -12.58 5.09 -5.60
C GLY A 88 -11.67 5.82 -4.62
N SER A 89 -10.44 6.14 -5.01
CA SER A 89 -9.44 6.81 -4.14
C SER A 89 -9.93 8.14 -3.60
N LEU A 90 -10.56 8.96 -4.45
CA LEU A 90 -11.14 10.23 -4.05
C LEU A 90 -12.22 10.02 -2.98
N ILE A 91 -13.17 9.12 -3.23
CA ILE A 91 -14.25 8.82 -2.27
C ILE A 91 -13.67 8.28 -0.95
N GLY A 92 -12.78 7.30 -1.03
CA GLY A 92 -12.18 6.67 0.15
C GLY A 92 -11.37 7.65 1.00
N SER A 93 -10.59 8.52 0.37
CA SER A 93 -9.77 9.52 1.08
C SER A 93 -10.61 10.65 1.68
N LEU A 94 -11.68 11.08 1.01
CA LEU A 94 -12.65 12.00 1.61
C LEU A 94 -13.34 11.35 2.82
N LEU A 95 -13.81 10.12 2.70
CA LEU A 95 -14.43 9.42 3.82
C LEU A 95 -13.49 9.33 5.03
N ALA A 96 -12.26 8.86 4.83
CA ALA A 96 -11.31 8.69 5.93
C ALA A 96 -10.82 10.02 6.53
N SER A 97 -10.55 11.04 5.72
CA SER A 97 -10.04 12.34 6.20
C SER A 97 -11.07 13.16 6.97
N TYR A 98 -12.37 12.99 6.66
CA TYR A 98 -13.47 13.64 7.39
C TYR A 98 -13.96 12.83 8.59
N LEU A 99 -13.60 11.55 8.69
CA LEU A 99 -14.06 10.68 9.77
C LEU A 99 -13.39 11.07 11.11
N PRO A 100 -14.14 11.22 12.21
CA PRO A 100 -13.55 11.46 13.52
C PRO A 100 -12.58 10.33 13.91
N VAL A 101 -11.47 10.69 14.53
CA VAL A 101 -10.38 9.76 14.90
C VAL A 101 -10.89 8.60 15.77
N THR A 102 -11.91 8.82 16.59
CA THR A 102 -12.59 7.81 17.42
C THR A 102 -13.20 6.67 16.61
N PHE A 103 -13.65 6.94 15.39
CA PHE A 103 -14.17 5.92 14.46
C PHE A 103 -13.10 5.46 13.47
N LEU A 104 -12.21 6.36 13.04
CA LEU A 104 -11.15 6.03 12.09
C LEU A 104 -10.14 5.06 12.68
N LYS A 105 -9.66 5.26 13.91
CA LYS A 105 -8.65 4.38 14.55
C LYS A 105 -9.16 2.92 14.59
N PRO A 106 -10.35 2.60 15.12
CA PRO A 106 -10.89 1.23 15.05
C PRO A 106 -11.08 0.73 13.61
N ALA A 107 -11.57 1.56 12.69
CA ALA A 107 -11.76 1.15 11.29
C ALA A 107 -10.44 0.74 10.62
N LEU A 108 -9.36 1.50 10.81
CA LEU A 108 -8.04 1.16 10.30
C LEU A 108 -7.54 -0.15 10.91
N LEU A 109 -7.61 -0.30 12.24
CA LEU A 109 -7.13 -1.50 12.94
C LEU A 109 -7.87 -2.77 12.52
N VAL A 110 -9.21 -2.71 12.48
CA VAL A 110 -10.06 -3.85 12.10
C VAL A 110 -9.81 -4.26 10.65
N THR A 111 -9.75 -3.29 9.73
CA THR A 111 -9.50 -3.59 8.32
C THR A 111 -8.10 -4.15 8.09
N MET A 112 -7.10 -3.60 8.76
CA MET A 112 -5.73 -4.10 8.69
C MET A 112 -5.60 -5.51 9.24
N LEU A 113 -6.20 -5.79 10.40
CA LEU A 113 -6.19 -7.12 11.01
C LEU A 113 -6.96 -8.12 10.15
N GLY A 114 -8.12 -7.74 9.63
CA GLY A 114 -8.91 -8.57 8.72
C GLY A 114 -8.13 -8.95 7.46
N MET A 115 -7.47 -7.98 6.83
CA MET A 115 -6.62 -8.24 5.66
C MET A 115 -5.39 -9.10 6.01
N ALA A 116 -4.77 -8.88 7.18
CA ALA A 116 -3.68 -9.73 7.66
C ALA A 116 -4.11 -11.18 7.89
N LEU A 117 -5.31 -11.40 8.44
CA LEU A 117 -5.91 -12.72 8.61
C LEU A 117 -6.24 -13.39 7.28
N ILE A 118 -6.85 -12.66 6.34
CA ILE A 118 -7.16 -13.18 5.00
C ILE A 118 -5.88 -13.68 4.31
N MET A 119 -4.79 -12.91 4.40
CA MET A 119 -3.49 -13.31 3.85
C MET A 119 -2.89 -14.53 4.55
N LEU A 120 -3.07 -14.63 5.87
CA LEU A 120 -2.54 -15.74 6.66
C LEU A 120 -3.17 -17.08 6.24
N VAL A 121 -4.50 -17.06 6.02
CA VAL A 121 -5.34 -18.22 5.74
C VAL A 121 -5.40 -18.58 4.25
N ARG A 122 -5.44 -17.60 3.33
CA ARG A 122 -5.54 -17.84 1.88
C ARG A 122 -4.43 -17.13 1.08
N PRO A 123 -3.17 -17.59 1.19
CA PRO A 123 -2.00 -16.87 0.68
C PRO A 123 -1.84 -16.83 -0.85
N SER A 124 -2.54 -17.68 -1.62
CA SER A 124 -2.09 -18.00 -2.99
C SER A 124 -3.19 -18.24 -4.02
N VAL A 125 -4.31 -17.53 -3.96
CA VAL A 125 -5.43 -17.75 -4.91
C VAL A 125 -5.23 -17.05 -6.27
N VAL A 126 -4.19 -16.22 -6.43
CA VAL A 126 -4.22 -15.14 -7.44
C VAL A 126 -3.19 -15.29 -8.56
N ALA A 127 -2.34 -16.33 -8.56
CA ALA A 127 -1.41 -16.54 -9.68
C ALA A 127 -2.03 -17.48 -10.73
N PRO A 128 -2.41 -16.98 -11.92
CA PRO A 128 -2.86 -17.86 -13.00
C PRO A 128 -1.71 -18.77 -13.48
N PRO A 129 -2.00 -20.00 -13.96
CA PRO A 129 -0.98 -20.84 -14.60
C PRO A 129 -0.29 -20.12 -15.77
N ALA A 130 0.98 -20.43 -16.00
CA ALA A 130 1.73 -19.87 -17.13
C ALA A 130 1.02 -20.21 -18.46
N GLY A 131 0.95 -19.23 -19.36
CA GLY A 131 0.29 -19.39 -20.67
C GLY A 131 -1.24 -19.19 -20.66
N THR A 132 -1.84 -18.86 -19.51
CA THR A 132 -3.27 -18.52 -19.47
C THR A 132 -3.54 -17.23 -20.26
N PRO A 133 -4.53 -17.20 -21.17
CA PRO A 133 -4.87 -15.99 -21.90
C PRO A 133 -5.38 -14.91 -20.95
N VAL A 134 -4.87 -13.71 -21.18
CA VAL A 134 -5.12 -12.49 -20.42
C VAL A 134 -6.43 -11.86 -20.88
N TYR A 135 -7.18 -11.28 -19.95
CA TYR A 135 -8.36 -10.48 -20.27
C TYR A 135 -8.05 -8.98 -20.30
N ASN A 136 -8.72 -8.27 -21.20
CA ASN A 136 -8.81 -6.83 -21.15
C ASN A 136 -9.93 -6.38 -20.20
N LEU A 137 -9.86 -5.13 -19.75
CA LEU A 137 -10.85 -4.59 -18.80
C LEU A 137 -12.29 -4.60 -19.36
N GLN A 138 -12.42 -4.41 -20.69
CA GLN A 138 -13.69 -4.45 -21.40
C GLN A 138 -14.35 -5.84 -21.36
N GLU A 139 -13.55 -6.90 -21.31
CA GLU A 139 -14.02 -8.29 -21.31
C GLU A 139 -14.44 -8.76 -19.91
N ARG A 140 -14.04 -8.01 -18.86
CA ARG A 140 -14.24 -8.37 -17.46
C ARG A 140 -14.69 -7.16 -16.64
N PRO A 141 -15.95 -6.73 -16.74
CA PRO A 141 -16.48 -5.60 -15.96
C PRO A 141 -16.37 -5.82 -14.43
N ILE A 142 -16.34 -7.08 -13.98
CA ILE A 142 -16.06 -7.42 -12.57
C ILE A 142 -14.69 -6.89 -12.09
N ALA A 143 -13.69 -6.85 -12.98
CA ALA A 143 -12.36 -6.31 -12.67
C ALA A 143 -12.41 -4.79 -12.51
N TRP A 144 -13.28 -4.09 -13.26
CA TRP A 144 -13.51 -2.65 -13.08
C TRP A 144 -14.04 -2.37 -11.67
N PHE A 145 -15.03 -3.14 -11.20
CA PHE A 145 -15.55 -3.01 -9.85
C PHE A 145 -14.49 -3.34 -8.78
N GLY A 146 -13.70 -4.41 -8.98
CA GLY A 146 -12.59 -4.73 -8.09
C GLY A 146 -11.54 -3.62 -8.00
N LEU A 147 -11.24 -2.96 -9.12
CA LEU A 147 -10.36 -1.79 -9.17
C LEU A 147 -10.96 -0.57 -8.48
N PHE A 148 -12.26 -0.34 -8.59
CA PHE A 148 -12.94 0.73 -7.84
C PHE A 148 -12.86 0.48 -6.34
N ILE A 149 -13.13 -0.74 -5.88
CA ILE A 149 -12.98 -1.14 -4.48
C ILE A 149 -11.53 -1.02 -4.01
N ALA A 150 -10.56 -1.39 -4.85
CA ALA A 150 -9.15 -1.18 -4.54
C ALA A 150 -8.80 0.31 -4.39
N GLY A 151 -9.34 1.17 -5.27
CA GLY A 151 -9.23 2.62 -5.17
C GLY A 151 -9.82 3.14 -3.86
N LEU A 152 -11.07 2.77 -3.56
CA LEU A 152 -11.81 3.18 -2.36
C LEU A 152 -11.07 2.78 -1.09
N TYR A 153 -10.66 1.52 -1.00
CA TYR A 153 -9.87 1.03 0.13
C TYR A 153 -8.48 1.68 0.19
N GLY A 154 -7.84 1.92 -0.95
CA GLY A 154 -6.55 2.60 -1.06
C GLY A 154 -6.61 4.05 -0.59
N GLY A 155 -7.66 4.79 -0.95
CA GLY A 155 -7.91 6.14 -0.49
C GLY A 155 -8.28 6.20 1.00
N PHE A 156 -8.99 5.19 1.50
CA PHE A 156 -9.39 5.12 2.90
C PHE A 156 -8.24 4.67 3.81
N VAL A 157 -7.78 3.41 3.68
CA VAL A 157 -6.83 2.75 4.61
C VAL A 157 -5.40 2.73 4.07
N GLN A 158 -5.23 2.56 2.74
CA GLN A 158 -3.95 2.29 2.06
C GLN A 158 -3.25 0.97 2.45
N ALA A 159 -3.24 0.59 3.73
CA ALA A 159 -2.59 -0.61 4.24
C ALA A 159 -3.21 -1.89 3.67
N GLY A 160 -2.44 -2.62 2.86
CA GLY A 160 -2.88 -3.85 2.19
C GLY A 160 -3.63 -3.65 0.86
N VAL A 161 -3.73 -2.42 0.34
CA VAL A 161 -4.38 -2.18 -0.97
C VAL A 161 -3.72 -2.96 -2.11
N GLY A 162 -2.41 -3.20 -2.01
CA GLY A 162 -1.69 -3.95 -3.02
C GLY A 162 -2.23 -5.38 -3.19
N PHE A 163 -2.75 -6.01 -2.14
CA PHE A 163 -3.40 -7.32 -2.25
C PHE A 163 -4.70 -7.26 -3.06
N ILE A 164 -5.50 -6.21 -2.85
CA ILE A 164 -6.75 -6.02 -3.60
C ILE A 164 -6.46 -5.71 -5.07
N LEU A 165 -5.45 -4.87 -5.33
CA LEU A 165 -4.98 -4.60 -6.70
C LEU A 165 -4.45 -5.87 -7.37
N ILE A 166 -3.62 -6.66 -6.70
CA ILE A 166 -3.11 -7.92 -7.25
C ILE A 166 -4.28 -8.90 -7.47
N ALA A 167 -5.25 -8.99 -6.57
CA ALA A 167 -6.47 -9.80 -6.75
C ALA A 167 -7.26 -9.40 -8.00
N ALA A 168 -7.48 -8.10 -8.22
CA ALA A 168 -8.17 -7.60 -9.40
C ALA A 168 -7.37 -7.85 -10.70
N LEU A 169 -6.05 -7.61 -10.68
CA LEU A 169 -5.18 -7.68 -11.85
C LEU A 169 -4.82 -9.13 -12.22
N ALA A 170 -4.30 -9.91 -11.29
CA ALA A 170 -3.85 -11.27 -11.55
C ALA A 170 -4.99 -12.30 -11.42
N GLY A 171 -5.95 -12.09 -10.52
CA GLY A 171 -7.13 -12.96 -10.40
C GLY A 171 -8.23 -12.62 -11.42
N GLY A 172 -8.52 -11.33 -11.58
CA GLY A 172 -9.59 -10.85 -12.47
C GLY A 172 -9.19 -10.82 -13.95
N LEU A 173 -8.01 -10.28 -14.25
CA LEU A 173 -7.51 -10.10 -15.63
C LEU A 173 -6.46 -11.15 -16.05
N ARG A 174 -6.06 -12.04 -15.13
CA ARG A 174 -5.10 -13.12 -15.39
C ARG A 174 -3.69 -12.64 -15.77
N TYR A 175 -3.30 -11.45 -15.31
CA TYR A 175 -1.89 -11.04 -15.40
C TYR A 175 -1.01 -11.92 -14.53
N ASP A 176 0.22 -12.17 -14.99
CA ASP A 176 1.24 -12.77 -14.12
C ASP A 176 1.60 -11.82 -12.97
N LEU A 177 2.16 -12.37 -11.90
CA LEU A 177 2.46 -11.59 -10.69
C LEU A 177 3.46 -10.45 -10.92
N VAL A 178 4.38 -10.57 -11.89
CA VAL A 178 5.35 -9.52 -12.18
C VAL A 178 4.63 -8.35 -12.86
N ARG A 179 3.83 -8.63 -13.89
CA ARG A 179 3.00 -7.62 -14.56
C ARG A 179 2.00 -6.97 -13.61
N ALA A 180 1.34 -7.76 -12.77
CA ALA A 180 0.39 -7.25 -11.77
C ALA A 180 1.07 -6.34 -10.74
N ASN A 181 2.27 -6.69 -10.26
CA ASN A 181 3.02 -5.83 -9.35
C ASN A 181 3.51 -4.54 -10.01
N ALA A 182 3.94 -4.61 -11.27
CA ALA A 182 4.34 -3.44 -12.05
C ALA A 182 3.17 -2.46 -12.22
N LEU A 183 2.00 -2.98 -12.66
CA LEU A 183 0.79 -2.17 -12.82
C LEU A 183 0.28 -1.63 -11.49
N LYS A 184 0.26 -2.43 -10.43
CA LYS A 184 -0.07 -1.97 -9.07
C LYS A 184 0.79 -0.75 -8.68
N MET A 185 2.10 -0.79 -8.87
CA MET A 185 2.98 0.35 -8.55
C MET A 185 2.65 1.58 -9.41
N ALA A 186 2.40 1.39 -10.71
CA ALA A 186 2.04 2.49 -11.60
C ALA A 186 0.68 3.13 -11.26
N ILE A 187 -0.33 2.31 -10.97
CA ILE A 187 -1.68 2.76 -10.54
C ILE A 187 -1.63 3.45 -9.18
N THR A 188 -0.80 2.95 -8.26
CA THR A 188 -0.67 3.51 -6.90
C THR A 188 -0.19 4.96 -6.92
N VAL A 189 0.60 5.38 -7.93
CA VAL A 189 1.07 6.77 -8.04
C VAL A 189 -0.09 7.76 -8.11
N PRO A 190 -0.92 7.80 -9.16
CA PRO A 190 -2.01 8.78 -9.26
C PRO A 190 -3.09 8.56 -8.18
N VAL A 191 -3.36 7.31 -7.78
CA VAL A 191 -4.26 7.01 -6.64
C VAL A 191 -3.79 7.69 -5.36
N THR A 192 -2.48 7.60 -5.08
CA THR A 192 -1.89 8.20 -3.88
C THR A 192 -1.77 9.70 -4.01
N VAL A 193 -1.53 10.25 -5.20
CA VAL A 193 -1.56 11.71 -5.42
C VAL A 193 -2.93 12.28 -5.05
N ILE A 194 -4.02 11.67 -5.53
CA ILE A 194 -5.38 12.12 -5.19
C ILE A 194 -5.59 12.08 -3.67
N ALA A 195 -5.32 10.94 -3.05
CA ALA A 195 -5.54 10.79 -1.63
C ALA A 195 -4.65 11.73 -0.81
N LEU A 196 -3.34 11.79 -1.11
CA LEU A 196 -2.39 12.66 -0.41
C LEU A 196 -2.82 14.13 -0.50
N THR A 197 -3.31 14.59 -1.65
CA THR A 197 -3.86 15.95 -1.78
C THR A 197 -5.00 16.20 -0.79
N VAL A 198 -5.93 15.26 -0.64
CA VAL A 198 -7.01 15.37 0.36
C VAL A 198 -6.46 15.48 1.78
N TYR A 199 -5.52 14.61 2.17
CA TYR A 199 -4.90 14.66 3.52
C TYR A 199 -4.08 15.94 3.74
N VAL A 200 -3.40 16.46 2.71
CA VAL A 200 -2.66 17.74 2.79
C VAL A 200 -3.63 18.89 3.02
N LEU A 201 -4.74 18.97 2.27
CA LEU A 201 -5.77 20.00 2.44
C LEU A 201 -6.42 19.94 3.82
N ARG A 202 -6.39 18.78 4.47
CA ARG A 202 -6.90 18.56 5.83
C ARG A 202 -5.84 18.75 6.93
N ASN A 203 -4.62 19.15 6.58
CA ASN A 203 -3.49 19.27 7.49
C ASN A 203 -3.18 17.97 8.25
N GLN A 204 -3.43 16.82 7.62
CA GLN A 204 -3.26 15.48 8.20
C GLN A 204 -1.96 14.80 7.75
N VAL A 205 -0.95 15.59 7.39
CA VAL A 205 0.34 15.09 6.88
C VAL A 205 1.48 15.72 7.65
N GLN A 206 2.32 14.87 8.24
CA GLN A 206 3.56 15.28 8.87
C GLN A 206 4.73 15.02 7.93
N TRP A 207 5.16 16.07 7.24
CA TRP A 207 6.11 15.98 6.12
C TRP A 207 7.46 15.40 6.50
N ILE A 208 8.06 15.82 7.63
CA ILE A 208 9.40 15.36 7.99
C ILE A 208 9.42 13.84 8.24
N PRO A 209 8.60 13.27 9.14
CA PRO A 209 8.52 11.80 9.28
C PRO A 209 8.15 11.10 7.96
N GLY A 210 7.23 11.67 7.19
CA GLY A 210 6.81 11.12 5.90
C GLY A 210 7.95 11.02 4.89
N LEU A 211 8.81 12.03 4.80
CA LEU A 211 9.98 12.06 3.93
C LEU A 211 11.09 11.14 4.42
N VAL A 212 11.36 11.10 5.73
CA VAL A 212 12.35 10.18 6.33
C VAL A 212 11.95 8.73 6.05
N LEU A 213 10.68 8.40 6.28
CA LEU A 213 10.11 7.09 5.96
C LEU A 213 10.23 6.80 4.45
N ALA A 214 9.94 7.79 3.60
CA ALA A 214 10.00 7.66 2.16
C ALA A 214 11.40 7.30 1.64
N ILE A 215 12.46 7.86 2.23
CA ILE A 215 13.85 7.49 1.88
C ILE A 215 14.05 5.98 2.03
N GLY A 216 13.66 5.44 3.19
CA GLY A 216 13.72 4.00 3.42
C GLY A 216 12.88 3.22 2.42
N MET A 217 11.63 3.63 2.19
CA MET A 217 10.71 2.94 1.27
C MET A 217 11.24 2.91 -0.17
N VAL A 218 11.82 4.00 -0.65
CA VAL A 218 12.44 4.06 -1.98
C VAL A 218 13.63 3.10 -2.09
N ILE A 219 14.52 3.09 -1.09
CA ILE A 219 15.67 2.16 -1.05
C ILE A 219 15.17 0.71 -1.09
N GLY A 220 14.20 0.37 -0.24
CA GLY A 220 13.60 -0.97 -0.19
C GLY A 220 12.95 -1.38 -1.52
N ALA A 221 12.23 -0.48 -2.17
CA ALA A 221 11.63 -0.73 -3.47
C ALA A 221 12.68 -0.96 -4.57
N MET A 222 13.71 -0.11 -4.64
CA MET A 222 14.78 -0.27 -5.62
C MET A 222 15.51 -1.60 -5.44
N ALA A 223 15.84 -1.95 -4.20
CA ALA A 223 16.46 -3.23 -3.86
C ALA A 223 15.57 -4.40 -4.30
N SER A 224 14.27 -4.38 -4.01
CA SER A 224 13.36 -5.49 -4.37
C SER A 224 13.23 -5.74 -5.87
N VAL A 225 13.34 -4.69 -6.70
CA VAL A 225 13.27 -4.85 -8.16
C VAL A 225 14.62 -5.33 -8.71
N GLN A 226 15.74 -4.89 -8.12
CA GLN A 226 17.09 -5.24 -8.57
C GLN A 226 17.50 -6.64 -8.15
N PHE A 227 17.39 -6.92 -6.88
CA PHE A 227 17.70 -8.23 -6.31
C PHE A 227 16.42 -9.06 -6.44
N ALA A 228 16.41 -10.03 -7.36
CA ALA A 228 15.30 -10.98 -7.56
C ALA A 228 15.16 -11.95 -6.36
N ILE A 229 15.19 -11.41 -5.14
CA ILE A 229 15.17 -12.13 -3.88
C ILE A 229 13.74 -12.64 -3.69
N LYS A 230 13.62 -13.95 -3.76
CA LYS A 230 12.40 -14.66 -3.38
C LYS A 230 12.35 -14.71 -1.86
N VAL A 231 11.68 -13.74 -1.24
CA VAL A 231 11.32 -13.89 0.17
C VAL A 231 10.19 -14.91 0.27
N PRO A 232 10.30 -15.95 1.11
CA PRO A 232 9.23 -16.91 1.29
C PRO A 232 7.95 -16.18 1.70
N GLN A 233 6.85 -16.45 0.99
CA GLN A 233 5.54 -15.84 1.29
C GLN A 233 5.11 -16.06 2.76
N PHE A 234 5.54 -17.18 3.34
CA PHE A 234 5.35 -17.48 4.76
C PHE A 234 5.98 -16.43 5.69
N VAL A 235 7.19 -15.93 5.40
CA VAL A 235 7.86 -14.93 6.23
C VAL A 235 7.11 -13.61 6.17
N LEU A 236 6.74 -13.18 4.96
CA LEU A 236 6.04 -11.92 4.74
C LEU A 236 4.71 -11.85 5.52
N LYS A 237 3.89 -12.90 5.42
CA LYS A 237 2.58 -12.92 6.07
C LYS A 237 2.68 -12.87 7.60
N TRP A 238 3.65 -13.58 8.19
CA TRP A 238 3.81 -13.60 9.65
C TRP A 238 4.40 -12.31 10.20
N VAL A 239 5.36 -11.70 9.50
CA VAL A 239 5.91 -10.39 9.89
C VAL A 239 4.82 -9.32 9.86
N MET A 240 4.04 -9.27 8.78
CA MET A 240 2.94 -8.31 8.68
C MET A 240 1.83 -8.57 9.71
N PHE A 241 1.42 -9.83 9.89
CA PHE A 241 0.42 -10.20 10.88
C PHE A 241 0.88 -9.85 12.30
N GLY A 242 2.13 -10.17 12.66
CA GLY A 242 2.70 -9.86 13.96
C GLY A 242 2.73 -8.36 14.25
N MET A 243 3.11 -7.54 13.26
CA MET A 243 3.14 -6.08 13.42
C MET A 243 1.75 -5.46 13.56
N VAL A 244 0.78 -5.91 12.76
CA VAL A 244 -0.61 -5.47 12.88
C VAL A 244 -1.20 -5.89 14.24
N LEU A 245 -0.94 -7.13 14.67
CA LEU A 245 -1.38 -7.64 15.96
C LEU A 245 -0.77 -6.83 17.12
N LEU A 246 0.53 -6.54 17.07
CA LEU A 246 1.23 -5.74 18.07
C LEU A 246 0.60 -4.35 18.21
N VAL A 247 0.25 -3.70 17.09
CA VAL A 247 -0.43 -2.39 17.15
C VAL A 247 -1.87 -2.48 17.59
N CYS A 248 -2.61 -3.51 17.20
CA CYS A 248 -3.94 -3.73 17.74
C CYS A 248 -3.89 -3.88 19.27
N LEU A 249 -2.93 -4.65 19.78
CA LEU A 249 -2.69 -4.81 21.22
C LEU A 249 -2.29 -3.48 21.87
N ALA A 250 -1.32 -2.75 21.33
CA ALA A 250 -0.90 -1.44 21.84
C ALA A 250 -2.05 -0.41 21.83
N ALA A 251 -2.93 -0.48 20.84
CA ALA A 251 -4.10 0.38 20.73
C ALA A 251 -5.19 0.09 21.78
N PHE A 252 -5.20 -1.07 22.44
CA PHE A 252 -6.08 -1.33 23.60
C PHE A 252 -5.57 -0.64 24.87
N PHE A 253 -4.27 -0.36 24.95
CA PHE A 253 -3.63 0.28 26.10
C PHE A 253 -3.44 1.79 25.94
N THR A 254 -3.92 2.39 24.84
CA THR A 254 -3.76 3.81 24.48
C THR A 254 -5.03 4.42 23.91
#